data_AF-A0A819R7B0-F1
#
_entry.id   AF-A0A819R7B0-F1
#
_cell.length_a   1.000
_cell.length_b   1.000
_cell.length_c   1.000
_cell.angle_alpha   90.00
_cell.angle_beta   90.00
_cell.angle_gamma   90.00
#
_symmetry.space_group_name_H-M   'P 1'
#
loop_
_entity.id
_entity.type
_entity.pdbx_description
1 polymer ?
#
loop_
_entity_poly.entity_id
_entity_poly.type
_entity_poly.pdbx_seq_one_letter_code
_entity_poly.pdbx_strand_id
1 'polypeptide(L)'
;MPTSIDLVFCIDFTSSTMSNFNQIRPKVLGSCVTASASQGDVRIGIIKFRSCHDTWKTKVYGFTQNIHTIQQVLSGYDLRGSSSDG
;
A
#
# COMPACT_ATOMS: atom_id res chain seq x y z
N MET A 1 17.63 -23.74 -0.59
CA MET A 1 17.15 -22.70 0.34
C MET A 1 15.97 -22.01 -0.35
N PRO A 2 14.75 -22.01 0.20
CA PRO A 2 13.71 -21.14 -0.33
C PRO A 2 14.17 -19.69 -0.21
N THR A 3 14.05 -18.92 -1.29
CA THR A 3 14.39 -17.50 -1.29
C THR A 3 13.21 -16.74 -0.70
N SER A 4 13.46 -15.97 0.36
CA SER A 4 12.49 -15.01 0.91
C SER A 4 12.56 -13.72 0.11
N ILE A 5 11.40 -13.16 -0.26
CA ILE A 5 11.28 -11.95 -1.07
C ILE A 5 10.45 -10.92 -0.31
N ASP A 6 11.01 -9.74 -0.13
CA ASP A 6 10.29 -8.58 0.38
C ASP A 6 9.91 -7.64 -0.78
N LEU A 7 8.62 -7.40 -0.95
CA LEU A 7 8.08 -6.51 -1.97
C LEU A 7 7.49 -5.25 -1.31
N VAL A 8 7.94 -4.06 -1.71
CA VAL A 8 7.39 -2.79 -1.21
C VAL A 8 6.72 -2.01 -2.33
N PHE A 9 5.47 -1.62 -2.12
CA PHE A 9 4.77 -0.68 -2.99
C PHE A 9 4.84 0.73 -2.41
N CYS A 10 5.60 1.62 -3.04
CA CYS A 10 5.60 3.05 -2.76
C CYS A 10 4.55 3.74 -3.64
N ILE A 11 3.47 4.21 -3.04
CA ILE A 11 2.31 4.75 -3.75
C ILE A 11 2.19 6.25 -3.46
N ASP A 12 2.19 7.03 -4.53
CA ASP A 12 1.90 8.46 -4.50
C ASP A 12 0.38 8.71 -4.38
N PHE A 13 -0.01 9.48 -3.36
CA PHE A 13 -1.38 9.90 -3.06
C PHE A 13 -1.60 11.41 -3.29
N THR A 14 -0.74 12.07 -4.06
CA THR A 14 -1.03 13.44 -4.56
C THR A 14 -2.30 13.47 -5.41
N SER A 15 -2.94 14.63 -5.51
CA SER A 15 -4.23 14.80 -6.21
C SER A 15 -4.18 14.35 -7.68
N SER A 16 -3.05 14.55 -8.36
CA SER A 16 -2.80 14.10 -9.75
C SER A 16 -2.79 12.58 -9.89
N THR A 17 -2.36 11.87 -8.85
CA THR A 17 -2.26 10.41 -8.86
C THR A 17 -3.53 9.76 -8.29
N MET A 18 -4.25 10.48 -7.42
CA MET A 18 -5.47 10.00 -6.79
C MET A 18 -6.63 9.77 -7.78
N SER A 19 -6.73 10.56 -8.85
CA SER A 19 -7.69 10.33 -9.94
C SER A 19 -7.44 8.98 -10.65
N ASN A 20 -6.18 8.56 -10.74
CA ASN A 20 -5.75 7.30 -11.34
C ASN A 20 -5.69 6.15 -10.33
N PHE A 21 -5.69 6.44 -9.03
CA PHE A 21 -5.53 5.44 -7.98
C PHE A 21 -6.64 4.37 -8.01
N ASN A 22 -7.88 4.76 -8.32
CA ASN A 22 -8.97 3.79 -8.48
C ASN A 22 -8.72 2.76 -9.60
N GLN A 23 -7.93 3.11 -10.62
CA GLN A 23 -7.53 2.21 -11.70
C GLN A 23 -6.26 1.41 -11.38
N ILE A 24 -5.37 1.97 -10.55
CA ILE A 24 -4.10 1.34 -10.15
C ILE A 24 -4.31 0.34 -9.01
N ARG A 25 -5.22 0.63 -8.07
CA ARG A 25 -5.52 -0.20 -6.89
C ARG A 25 -5.80 -1.67 -7.23
N PRO A 26 -6.67 -2.01 -8.21
CA PRO A 26 -6.91 -3.40 -8.58
C PRO A 26 -5.65 -4.11 -9.11
N LYS A 27 -4.77 -3.38 -9.82
CA LYS A 27 -3.52 -3.93 -10.36
C LYS A 27 -2.48 -4.21 -9.27
N VAL A 28 -2.34 -3.29 -8.31
CA VAL A 28 -1.48 -3.47 -7.13
C VAL A 28 -1.98 -4.66 -6.30
N LEU A 29 -3.28 -4.73 -6.05
CA LEU A 29 -3.88 -5.85 -5.32
C LEU A 29 -3.68 -7.18 -6.05
N GLY A 30 -3.91 -7.22 -7.37
CA GLY A 30 -3.65 -8.41 -8.18
C GLY A 30 -2.20 -8.86 -8.11
N SER A 31 -1.25 -7.92 -8.15
CA SER A 31 0.19 -8.21 -8.00
C SER A 31 0.49 -8.79 -6.61
N CYS A 32 -0.11 -8.25 -5.55
CA CYS A 32 0.04 -8.77 -4.19
C CYS A 32 -0.53 -10.19 -4.05
N VAL A 33 -1.69 -10.47 -4.65
CA VAL A 33 -2.32 -11.79 -4.64
C VAL A 33 -1.41 -12.80 -5.37
N THR A 34 -0.94 -12.47 -6.56
CA THR A 34 -0.01 -13.33 -7.32
C THR A 34 1.28 -13.60 -6.54
N ALA A 35 1.84 -12.57 -5.92
CA ALA A 35 3.04 -12.69 -5.08
C ALA A 35 2.79 -13.61 -3.87
N SER A 36 1.65 -13.45 -3.18
CA SER A 36 1.27 -14.30 -2.03
C SER A 36 0.97 -15.75 -2.40
N ALA A 37 0.61 -16.02 -3.67
CA ALA A 37 0.34 -17.37 -4.17
C ALA A 37 1.59 -18.08 -4.71
N SER A 38 2.73 -17.38 -4.79
CA SER A 38 3.99 -17.99 -5.23
C SER A 38 4.53 -18.98 -4.17
N GLN A 39 5.26 -20.02 -4.59
CA GLN A 39 5.82 -21.04 -3.69
C GLN A 39 6.96 -20.52 -2.76
N GLY A 40 7.19 -19.20 -2.71
CA GLY A 40 8.21 -18.55 -1.91
C GLY A 40 7.67 -17.84 -0.67
N ASP A 41 8.57 -17.52 0.25
CA ASP A 41 8.26 -16.70 1.43
C ASP A 41 8.20 -15.22 1.01
N VAL A 42 7.05 -14.77 0.49
CA VAL A 42 6.88 -13.38 0.04
C VAL A 42 6.18 -12.57 1.11
N ARG A 43 6.80 -11.45 1.53
CA ARG A 43 6.20 -10.47 2.44
C ARG A 43 6.03 -9.14 1.71
N ILE A 44 4.92 -8.46 1.98
CA ILE A 44 4.55 -7.25 1.25
C ILE A 44 4.42 -6.08 2.22
N GLY A 45 5.07 -4.97 1.89
CA GLY A 45 4.95 -3.68 2.57
C GLY A 45 4.31 -2.64 1.66
N ILE A 46 3.66 -1.65 2.26
CA ILE A 46 3.05 -0.51 1.53
C ILE A 46 3.51 0.79 2.17
N ILE A 47 3.99 1.72 1.36
CA ILE A 47 4.30 3.09 1.76
C ILE A 47 3.38 4.01 0.99
N LYS A 48 2.55 4.78 1.70
CA LYS A 48 1.73 5.85 1.12
C LYS A 48 2.41 7.17 1.38
N PHE A 49 2.62 7.99 0.36
CA PHE A 49 3.16 9.33 0.52
C PHE A 49 2.31 10.36 -0.20
N ARG A 50 2.21 11.57 0.35
CA ARG A 50 1.59 12.72 -0.33
C ARG A 50 2.32 14.01 0.05
N SER A 51 2.39 14.95 -0.89
CA SER A 51 2.77 16.33 -0.60
C SER A 51 1.53 17.18 -0.35
N CYS A 52 1.57 18.03 0.68
CA CYS A 52 0.51 18.95 1.06
C CYS A 52 1.16 20.25 1.55
N HIS A 53 1.04 21.33 0.77
CA HIS A 53 1.61 22.65 1.09
C HIS A 53 3.07 22.55 1.58
N ASP A 54 3.95 21.99 0.74
CA ASP A 54 5.38 21.78 1.00
C ASP A 54 5.74 20.82 2.15
N THR A 55 4.75 20.15 2.74
CA THR A 55 4.96 19.12 3.76
C THR A 55 4.68 17.73 3.18
N TRP A 56 5.64 16.82 3.35
CA TRP A 56 5.47 15.41 3.01
C TRP A 56 4.81 14.66 4.17
N LYS A 57 3.70 13.96 3.89
CA LYS A 57 3.09 12.99 4.82
C LYS A 57 3.33 11.58 4.29
N THR A 58 3.98 10.75 5.10
CA THR A 58 4.29 9.34 4.78
C THR A 58 3.63 8.43 5.80
N LYS A 59 2.95 7.37 5.33
CA LYS A 59 2.39 6.31 6.17
C LYS A 59 2.96 4.97 5.73
N VAL A 60 3.63 4.28 6.65
CA VAL A 60 4.28 2.99 6.40
C VAL A 60 3.43 1.88 6.98
N TYR A 61 3.15 0.86 6.16
CA TYR A 61 2.55 -0.40 6.56
C TYR A 61 3.61 -1.48 6.39
N GLY A 62 4.04 -2.07 7.52
CA GLY A 62 5.13 -3.04 7.56
C GLY A 62 4.85 -4.31 6.76
N PHE A 63 5.91 -5.10 6.58
CA PHE A 63 5.86 -6.35 5.83
C PHE A 63 4.89 -7.35 6.44
N THR A 64 4.04 -7.93 5.60
CA THR A 64 3.11 -8.99 6.00
C THR A 64 2.89 -9.98 4.87
N GLN A 65 2.59 -11.23 5.22
CA GLN A 65 2.12 -12.26 4.28
C GLN A 65 0.60 -12.31 4.19
N ASN A 66 -0.09 -11.61 5.11
CA ASN A 66 -1.54 -11.64 5.19
C ASN A 66 -2.16 -10.77 4.11
N ILE A 67 -2.69 -11.42 3.07
CA ILE A 67 -3.36 -10.74 1.96
C ILE A 67 -4.57 -9.91 2.40
N HIS A 68 -5.26 -10.30 3.49
CA HIS A 68 -6.37 -9.54 4.03
C HIS A 68 -5.91 -8.20 4.62
N THR A 69 -4.77 -8.19 5.34
CA THR A 69 -4.16 -6.95 5.83
C THR A 69 -3.82 -6.02 4.67
N ILE A 70 -3.24 -6.55 3.59
CA ILE A 70 -2.90 -5.78 2.38
C ILE A 70 -4.16 -5.21 1.71
N GLN A 71 -5.20 -6.03 1.58
CA GLN A 71 -6.50 -5.61 1.05
C GLN A 71 -7.11 -4.48 1.87
N GLN A 72 -7.06 -4.54 3.21
CA GLN A 72 -7.55 -3.48 4.09
C GLN A 72 -6.77 -2.17 3.92
N VAL A 73 -5.44 -2.25 3.78
CA VAL A 73 -4.59 -1.08 3.54
C VAL A 73 -4.91 -0.42 2.19
N LEU A 74 -5.17 -1.23 1.15
CA LEU A 74 -5.45 -0.74 -0.21
C LEU A 74 -6.92 -0.32 -0.42
N SER A 75 -7.88 -0.92 0.31
CA SER A 75 -9.31 -0.66 0.13
C SER A 75 -9.75 0.72 0.63
N GLY A 76 -8.96 1.38 1.47
CA GLY A 76 -9.18 2.77 1.83
C GLY A 76 -9.98 3.00 3.10
N TYR A 77 -9.81 2.20 4.16
CA TYR A 77 -10.01 2.71 5.51
C TYR A 77 -8.82 3.62 5.87
N ASP A 78 -8.89 4.87 5.39
CA ASP A 78 -8.41 6.12 6.00
C ASP A 78 -8.35 7.26 4.95
N LEU A 79 -9.46 7.52 4.25
CA LEU A 79 -9.64 8.78 3.50
C LEU A 79 -10.42 9.84 4.32
N ARG A 80 -10.83 9.49 5.55
CA ARG A 80 -11.43 10.36 6.57
C ARG A 80 -11.20 9.75 7.95
N GLY A 81 -10.16 10.17 8.69
CA GLY A 81 -9.84 9.50 9.96
C GLY A 81 -8.61 9.93 10.76
N SER A 82 -8.03 11.11 10.54
CA SER A 82 -7.33 11.84 11.60
C SER A 82 -7.79 13.29 11.55
N SER A 83 -9.07 13.45 11.89
CA SER A 83 -9.57 14.64 12.54
C SER A 83 -9.47 14.40 14.04
N SER A 84 -8.28 14.66 14.59
CA SER A 84 -8.02 14.96 16.01
C SER A 84 -6.54 15.30 16.18
N ASP A 85 -6.11 16.41 15.58
CA ASP A 85 -5.04 17.22 16.16
C ASP A 85 -5.70 18.59 16.38
N GLY A 86 -5.75 19.00 17.65
CA GLY A 86 -6.23 20.31 18.08
C GLY A 86 -5.25 21.42 17.76
#